data_AF-A0A846MLK5-F1
#
_entry.id   AF-A0A846MLK5-F1
#
_cell.length_a   1.000
_cell.length_b   1.000
_cell.length_c   1.000
_cell.angle_alpha   90.00
_cell.angle_beta   90.00
_cell.angle_gamma   90.00
#
_symmetry.space_group_name_H-M   'P 1'
#
loop_
_entity.id
_entity.type
_entity.pdbx_description
1 polymer ?
#
loop_
_entity_poly.entity_id
_entity_poly.type
_entity_poly.pdbx_seq_one_letter_code
_entity_poly.pdbx_strand_id
1 'polypeptide(L)'
;MRYNGSPIEIVNAVFPGKYDITEFQRVPNQYWHSQENRVQALRTFCEKRKISKESLPLLNRAYFRKHFPRFISMVDRHYDSKFYRWIMESFPEHTFQPEEFNLLVGIDGQLCDSKEELAIHNFLVQAIISAKVERESQRFMNNRYEEVYIPDWVIYQNHRKFVIEYFGLYGSIRYKAYTEKADRKMEFFQSLKDYKFIAIMPDDFREKGFRRIVSLLISKGMWINVHRSDCY
;
A
#
# COMPACT_ATOMS: atom_id res chain seq x y z
N MET A 1 7.32 -26.98 37.52
CA MET A 1 6.11 -26.96 36.68
C MET A 1 6.56 -27.17 35.24
N ARG A 2 6.02 -28.16 34.52
CA ARG A 2 6.67 -28.71 33.29
C ARG A 2 6.40 -27.95 31.99
N TYR A 3 5.53 -26.92 32.00
CA TYR A 3 5.05 -26.22 30.79
C TYR A 3 4.81 -24.71 30.99
N ASN A 4 5.51 -24.08 31.95
CA ASN A 4 5.50 -22.62 32.23
C ASN A 4 4.12 -21.89 32.22
N GLY A 5 3.02 -22.60 32.47
CA GLY A 5 1.67 -22.04 32.39
C GLY A 5 1.19 -21.71 30.96
N SER A 6 1.86 -22.20 29.92
CA SER A 6 1.49 -21.97 28.51
C SER A 6 0.46 -23.01 28.03
N PRO A 7 -0.80 -22.62 27.74
CA PRO A 7 -1.80 -23.55 27.21
C PRO A 7 -1.39 -24.16 25.86
N ILE A 8 -0.59 -23.43 25.06
CA ILE A 8 -0.07 -23.87 23.77
C ILE A 8 0.93 -25.02 23.97
N GLU A 9 1.85 -24.90 24.93
CA GLU A 9 2.84 -25.96 25.23
C GLU A 9 2.16 -27.23 25.73
N ILE A 10 1.11 -27.08 26.56
CA ILE A 10 0.32 -28.21 27.05
C ILE A 10 -0.40 -28.91 25.89
N VAL A 11 -1.08 -28.17 25.02
CA VAL A 11 -1.80 -28.76 23.88
C VAL A 11 -0.83 -29.40 22.89
N ASN A 12 0.31 -28.79 22.61
CA ASN A 12 1.32 -29.39 21.73
C ASN A 12 1.98 -30.63 22.36
N ALA A 13 2.14 -30.69 23.68
CA ALA A 13 2.63 -31.89 24.36
C ALA A 13 1.63 -33.06 24.31
N VAL A 14 0.33 -32.77 24.39
CA VAL A 14 -0.74 -33.78 24.34
C VAL A 14 -1.07 -34.19 22.90
N PHE A 15 -0.95 -33.26 21.95
CA PHE A 15 -1.21 -33.48 20.51
C PHE A 15 -0.06 -32.95 19.65
N PRO A 16 1.11 -33.61 19.65
CA PRO A 16 2.28 -33.13 18.93
C PRO A 16 2.01 -32.88 17.44
N GLY A 17 2.24 -31.64 17.00
CA GLY A 17 2.11 -31.25 15.58
C GLY A 17 0.69 -31.22 15.03
N LYS A 18 -0.33 -31.50 15.85
CA LYS A 18 -1.74 -31.52 15.40
C LYS A 18 -2.25 -30.11 15.08
N TYR A 19 -1.93 -29.16 15.96
CA TYR A 19 -2.36 -27.77 15.85
C TYR A 19 -1.16 -26.88 15.59
N ASP A 20 -1.30 -25.98 14.61
CA ASP A 20 -0.33 -24.91 14.41
C ASP A 20 -0.58 -23.79 15.44
N ILE A 21 0.48 -23.11 15.86
CA ILE A 21 0.38 -22.06 16.89
C ILE A 21 -0.59 -20.94 16.50
N THR A 22 -0.72 -20.69 15.19
CA THR A 22 -1.63 -19.67 14.67
C THR A 22 -3.09 -20.10 14.78
N GLU A 23 -3.39 -21.39 14.97
CA GLU A 23 -4.76 -21.90 15.14
C GLU A 23 -5.33 -21.55 16.52
N PHE A 24 -4.47 -21.37 17.54
CA PHE A 24 -4.86 -20.95 18.89
C PHE A 24 -5.33 -19.50 18.93
N GLN A 25 -6.29 -19.19 19.82
CA GLN A 25 -6.90 -17.85 19.92
C GLN A 25 -5.86 -16.72 20.06
N ARG A 26 -4.75 -17.00 20.76
CA ARG A 26 -3.62 -16.08 20.91
C ARG A 26 -2.33 -16.82 20.58
N VAL A 27 -1.43 -16.13 19.91
CA VAL A 27 -0.02 -16.52 19.80
C VAL A 27 0.77 -15.85 20.94
N PRO A 28 1.97 -16.33 21.29
CA PRO A 28 2.83 -15.67 22.27
C PRO A 28 3.10 -14.20 21.92
N ASN A 29 3.40 -13.39 22.93
CA ASN A 29 3.80 -12.00 22.73
C ASN A 29 5.02 -11.94 21.80
N GLN A 30 5.03 -10.94 20.90
CA GLN A 30 6.10 -10.75 19.90
C GLN A 30 6.29 -11.90 18.90
N TYR A 31 5.44 -12.94 18.90
CA TYR A 31 5.57 -14.08 17.98
C TYR A 31 5.71 -13.65 16.52
N TRP A 32 4.88 -12.69 16.09
CA TRP A 32 4.88 -12.16 14.73
C TRP A 32 6.05 -11.26 14.38
N HIS A 33 6.91 -10.88 15.34
CA HIS A 33 8.09 -10.06 15.04
C HIS A 33 9.21 -10.87 14.39
N SER A 34 9.25 -12.19 14.59
CA SER A 34 10.14 -13.08 13.83
C SER A 34 9.63 -13.26 12.40
N GLN A 35 10.52 -13.05 11.44
CA GLN A 35 10.26 -13.29 10.02
C GLN A 35 10.02 -14.78 9.75
N GLU A 36 10.81 -15.64 10.36
CA GLU A 36 10.70 -17.09 10.25
C GLU A 36 9.32 -17.57 10.69
N ASN A 37 8.78 -17.03 11.79
CA ASN A 37 7.42 -17.34 12.24
C ASN A 37 6.35 -16.90 11.23
N ARG A 38 6.50 -15.70 10.63
CA ARG A 38 5.56 -15.22 9.60
C ARG A 38 5.61 -16.11 8.35
N VAL A 39 6.80 -16.49 7.90
CA VAL A 39 6.99 -17.38 6.74
C VAL A 39 6.43 -18.76 7.03
N GLN A 40 6.80 -19.37 8.16
CA GLN A 40 6.35 -20.71 8.53
C GLN A 40 4.82 -20.77 8.67
N ALA A 41 4.20 -19.73 9.24
CA ALA A 41 2.75 -19.64 9.36
C ALA A 41 2.03 -19.73 8.00
N LEU A 42 2.53 -19.02 6.97
CA LEU A 42 1.92 -19.10 5.64
C LEU A 42 2.17 -20.47 5.00
N ARG A 43 3.39 -20.99 5.08
CA ARG A 43 3.76 -22.29 4.49
C ARG A 43 2.91 -23.41 5.09
N THR A 44 2.82 -23.49 6.42
CA THR A 44 1.97 -24.48 7.12
C THR A 44 0.49 -24.30 6.80
N PHE A 45 0.01 -23.05 6.68
CA PHE A 45 -1.37 -22.79 6.26
C PHE A 45 -1.66 -23.35 4.86
N CYS A 46 -0.76 -23.11 3.91
CA CYS A 46 -0.84 -23.59 2.53
C CYS A 46 -0.75 -25.11 2.46
N GLU A 47 0.20 -25.73 3.16
CA GLU A 47 0.38 -27.20 3.22
C GLU A 47 -0.88 -27.89 3.74
N LYS A 48 -1.41 -27.46 4.89
CA LYS A 48 -2.63 -28.04 5.49
C LYS A 48 -3.85 -27.94 4.57
N ARG A 49 -3.92 -26.90 3.74
CA ARG A 49 -5.03 -26.65 2.81
C ARG A 49 -4.75 -27.10 1.37
N LYS A 50 -3.57 -27.70 1.13
CA LYS A 50 -3.12 -28.11 -0.21
C LYS A 50 -3.22 -26.98 -1.25
N ILE A 51 -2.83 -25.77 -0.84
CA ILE A 51 -2.84 -24.60 -1.72
C ILE A 51 -1.69 -24.76 -2.72
N SER A 52 -2.02 -24.80 -4.02
CA SER A 52 -1.03 -24.88 -5.09
C SER A 52 -0.35 -23.54 -5.33
N LYS A 53 0.79 -23.55 -6.03
CA LYS A 53 1.51 -22.34 -6.41
C LYS A 53 0.60 -21.34 -7.12
N GLU A 54 -0.20 -21.81 -8.06
CA GLU A 54 -1.11 -21.00 -8.90
C GLU A 54 -2.21 -20.32 -8.07
N SER A 55 -2.50 -20.86 -6.87
CA SER A 55 -3.50 -20.32 -5.95
C SER A 55 -2.91 -19.35 -4.93
N LEU A 56 -1.59 -19.28 -4.78
CA LEU A 56 -0.92 -18.36 -3.85
C LEU A 56 -1.31 -16.90 -4.09
N PRO A 57 -1.35 -16.39 -5.34
CA PRO A 57 -1.73 -15.00 -5.59
C PRO A 57 -3.16 -14.64 -5.16
N LEU A 58 -4.03 -15.64 -4.99
CA LEU A 58 -5.41 -15.44 -4.53
C LEU A 58 -5.51 -15.22 -3.00
N LEU A 59 -4.43 -15.44 -2.26
CA LEU A 59 -4.35 -15.27 -0.80
C LEU A 59 -4.25 -13.80 -0.40
N ASN A 60 -5.26 -13.03 -0.80
CA ASN A 60 -5.38 -11.61 -0.51
C ASN A 60 -6.20 -11.36 0.78
N ARG A 61 -6.39 -10.08 1.13
CA ARG A 61 -7.17 -9.67 2.30
C ARG A 61 -8.59 -10.27 2.32
N ALA A 62 -9.26 -10.36 1.17
CA ALA A 62 -10.62 -10.88 1.09
C ALA A 62 -10.66 -12.38 1.40
N TYR A 63 -9.69 -13.15 0.87
CA TYR A 63 -9.53 -14.55 1.20
C TYR A 63 -9.32 -14.75 2.71
N PHE A 64 -8.34 -14.06 3.30
CA PHE A 64 -8.03 -14.23 4.72
C PHE A 64 -9.13 -13.71 5.64
N ARG A 65 -9.91 -12.70 5.24
CA ARG A 65 -11.09 -12.27 6.02
C ARG A 65 -12.13 -13.38 6.15
N LYS A 66 -12.26 -14.26 5.16
CA LYS A 66 -13.19 -15.39 5.20
C LYS A 66 -12.60 -16.61 5.88
N HIS A 67 -11.33 -16.90 5.64
CA HIS A 67 -10.73 -18.19 5.99
C HIS A 67 -9.82 -18.14 7.23
N PHE A 68 -9.13 -17.01 7.47
CA PHE A 68 -8.19 -16.87 8.58
C PHE A 68 -7.88 -15.40 8.94
N PRO A 69 -8.80 -14.67 9.61
CA PRO A 69 -8.68 -13.22 9.80
C PRO A 69 -7.46 -12.76 10.58
N ARG A 70 -6.83 -13.64 11.38
CA ARG A 70 -5.68 -13.29 12.21
C ARG A 70 -4.47 -12.84 11.40
N PHE A 71 -4.26 -13.43 10.21
CA PHE A 71 -3.18 -13.01 9.32
C PHE A 71 -3.32 -11.57 8.86
N ILE A 72 -4.55 -11.02 8.81
CA ILE A 72 -4.76 -9.63 8.41
C ILE A 72 -3.97 -8.68 9.32
N SER A 73 -4.11 -8.79 10.64
CA SER A 73 -3.42 -7.88 11.56
C SER A 73 -1.89 -7.97 11.48
N MET A 74 -1.38 -9.17 11.19
CA MET A 74 0.05 -9.42 11.01
C MET A 74 0.52 -8.79 9.69
N VAL A 75 -0.21 -8.98 8.59
CA VAL A 75 0.13 -8.41 7.29
C VAL A 75 0.02 -6.89 7.30
N ASP A 76 -1.01 -6.35 7.95
CA ASP A 76 -1.20 -4.90 8.11
C ASP A 76 0.00 -4.27 8.84
N ARG A 77 0.53 -4.95 9.86
CA ARG A 77 1.66 -4.45 10.66
C ARG A 77 3.02 -4.63 9.99
N HIS A 78 3.29 -5.81 9.43
CA HIS A 78 4.65 -6.20 9.02
C HIS A 78 4.88 -6.08 7.51
N TYR A 79 3.82 -5.99 6.71
CA TYR A 79 3.91 -5.88 5.26
C TYR A 79 3.06 -4.74 4.69
N ASP A 80 2.64 -3.77 5.52
CA ASP A 80 1.88 -2.60 5.07
C ASP A 80 0.60 -3.00 4.30
N SER A 81 -0.10 -4.02 4.78
CA SER A 81 -1.28 -4.63 4.14
C SER A 81 -1.01 -5.28 2.77
N LYS A 82 0.24 -5.33 2.30
CA LYS A 82 0.64 -5.87 0.98
C LYS A 82 0.88 -7.37 1.07
N PHE A 83 -0.20 -8.16 0.96
CA PHE A 83 -0.18 -9.63 1.04
C PHE A 83 0.80 -10.29 0.06
N TYR A 84 0.95 -9.74 -1.16
CA TYR A 84 1.89 -10.27 -2.15
C TYR A 84 3.34 -10.27 -1.62
N ARG A 85 3.73 -9.28 -0.81
CA ARG A 85 5.09 -9.23 -0.22
C ARG A 85 5.30 -10.38 0.75
N TRP A 86 4.29 -10.67 1.58
CA TRP A 86 4.36 -11.79 2.51
C TRP A 86 4.40 -13.13 1.77
N ILE A 87 3.64 -13.28 0.67
CA ILE A 87 3.66 -14.48 -0.16
C ILE A 87 5.03 -14.66 -0.82
N MET A 88 5.57 -13.63 -1.47
CA MET A 88 6.90 -13.68 -2.10
C MET A 88 8.00 -14.01 -1.07
N GLU A 89 7.95 -13.41 0.12
CA GLU A 89 8.90 -13.71 1.20
C GLU A 89 8.75 -15.15 1.72
N SER A 90 7.53 -15.68 1.74
CA SER A 90 7.28 -17.03 2.24
C SER A 90 7.62 -18.12 1.23
N PHE A 91 7.67 -17.80 -0.06
CA PHE A 91 7.97 -18.73 -1.15
C PHE A 91 9.05 -18.15 -2.10
N PRO A 92 10.28 -17.88 -1.61
CA PRO A 92 11.35 -17.32 -2.42
C PRO A 92 11.81 -18.26 -3.55
N GLU A 93 11.48 -19.55 -3.48
CA GLU A 93 11.68 -20.53 -4.55
C GLU A 93 10.77 -20.31 -5.77
N HIS A 94 9.81 -19.39 -5.69
CA HIS A 94 8.89 -19.05 -6.76
C HIS A 94 9.12 -17.63 -7.26
N THR A 95 9.36 -17.51 -8.56
CA THR A 95 9.27 -16.22 -9.26
C THR A 95 7.81 -15.93 -9.55
N PHE A 96 7.30 -14.82 -9.01
CA PHE A 96 5.96 -14.32 -9.29
C PHE A 96 6.01 -13.02 -10.09
N GLN A 97 5.11 -12.89 -11.05
CA GLN A 97 4.86 -11.65 -11.78
C GLN A 97 3.78 -10.82 -11.08
N PRO A 98 3.85 -9.48 -11.10
CA PRO A 98 2.83 -8.62 -10.49
C PRO A 98 1.40 -8.88 -10.96
N GLU A 99 1.22 -9.27 -12.21
CA GLU A 99 -0.07 -9.56 -12.84
C GLU A 99 -0.77 -10.75 -12.18
N GLU A 100 0.00 -11.73 -11.67
CA GLU A 100 -0.54 -12.88 -10.94
C GLU A 100 -1.31 -12.43 -9.70
N PHE A 101 -0.87 -11.35 -9.06
CA PHE A 101 -1.51 -10.76 -7.88
C PHE A 101 -2.56 -9.70 -8.22
N ASN A 102 -2.86 -9.48 -9.51
CA ASN A 102 -3.71 -8.38 -9.98
C ASN A 102 -3.24 -7.00 -9.48
N LEU A 103 -1.91 -6.80 -9.39
CA LEU A 103 -1.36 -5.52 -8.98
C LEU A 103 -1.50 -4.48 -10.09
N LEU A 104 -1.67 -3.22 -9.68
CA LEU A 104 -1.77 -2.08 -10.59
C LEU A 104 -0.36 -1.53 -10.82
N VAL A 105 0.27 -1.97 -11.91
CA VAL A 105 1.66 -1.62 -12.25
C VAL A 105 1.68 -0.49 -13.29
N GLY A 106 2.39 0.58 -12.98
CA GLY A 106 2.66 1.69 -13.89
C GLY A 106 3.56 1.29 -15.06
N ILE A 107 3.61 2.12 -16.10
CA ILE A 107 4.45 1.91 -17.29
C ILE A 107 5.96 1.86 -16.98
N ASP A 108 6.37 2.36 -15.82
CA ASP A 108 7.73 2.36 -15.30
C ASP A 108 7.96 1.27 -14.22
N GLY A 109 6.98 0.40 -13.98
CA GLY A 109 7.04 -0.69 -13.01
C GLY A 109 6.61 -0.31 -11.58
N GLN A 110 6.28 0.95 -11.29
CA GLN A 110 5.84 1.35 -9.94
C GLN A 110 4.40 0.89 -9.63
N LEU A 111 4.15 0.47 -8.39
CA LEU A 111 2.83 0.00 -7.95
C LEU A 111 1.93 1.17 -7.54
N CYS A 112 0.63 1.05 -7.83
CA CYS A 112 -0.42 2.00 -7.46
C CYS A 112 -1.50 1.32 -6.63
N ASP A 113 -2.13 2.06 -5.71
CA ASP A 113 -3.13 1.49 -4.79
C ASP A 113 -4.56 1.53 -5.37
N SER A 114 -4.78 2.32 -6.41
CA SER A 114 -6.07 2.44 -7.09
C SER A 114 -5.92 2.59 -8.61
N LYS A 115 -6.98 2.25 -9.36
CA LYS A 115 -7.01 2.43 -10.83
C LYS A 115 -6.85 3.90 -11.23
N GLU A 116 -7.37 4.80 -10.40
CA GLU A 116 -7.30 6.24 -10.58
C GLU A 116 -5.85 6.72 -10.39
N GLU A 117 -5.20 6.29 -9.31
CA GLU A 117 -3.77 6.54 -9.12
C GLU A 117 -2.90 5.94 -10.22
N LEU A 118 -3.21 4.74 -10.73
CA LEU A 118 -2.48 4.15 -11.84
C LEU A 118 -2.59 5.02 -13.10
N ALA A 119 -3.80 5.49 -13.42
CA ALA A 119 -4.03 6.36 -14.56
C ALA A 119 -3.29 7.70 -14.41
N ILE A 120 -3.38 8.33 -13.23
CA ILE A 120 -2.68 9.58 -12.91
C ILE A 120 -1.16 9.36 -12.98
N HIS A 121 -0.65 8.27 -12.40
CA HIS A 121 0.78 7.98 -12.38
C HIS A 121 1.33 7.81 -13.80
N ASN A 122 0.70 6.98 -14.63
CA ASN A 122 1.09 6.79 -16.03
C ASN A 122 1.09 8.11 -16.80
N PHE A 123 0.06 8.93 -16.59
CA PHE A 123 -0.01 10.27 -17.16
C PHE A 123 1.16 11.16 -16.70
N LEU A 124 1.45 11.21 -15.40
CA LEU A 124 2.54 12.03 -14.86
C LEU A 124 3.90 11.60 -15.43
N VAL A 125 4.14 10.28 -15.54
CA VAL A 125 5.39 9.73 -16.12
C VAL A 125 5.55 10.11 -17.60
N GLN A 126 4.46 10.10 -18.38
CA GLN A 126 4.50 10.46 -19.80
C GLN A 126 4.56 11.97 -20.03
N ALA A 127 3.79 12.74 -19.25
CA ALA A 127 3.61 14.16 -19.48
C ALA A 127 4.76 15.00 -18.92
N ILE A 128 5.37 14.61 -17.79
CA ILE A 128 6.40 15.45 -17.15
C ILE A 128 7.76 15.20 -17.80
N ILE A 129 8.32 16.26 -18.38
CA ILE A 129 9.59 16.18 -19.13
C ILE A 129 10.77 16.32 -18.18
N SER A 130 11.85 15.57 -18.42
CA SER A 130 13.15 15.75 -17.76
C SER A 130 13.08 15.76 -16.23
N ALA A 131 12.13 15.01 -15.65
CA ALA A 131 11.94 14.86 -14.22
C ALA A 131 11.83 13.38 -13.88
N LYS A 132 12.24 13.02 -12.67
CA LYS A 132 11.95 11.70 -12.10
C LYS A 132 10.64 11.80 -11.32
N VAL A 133 9.68 10.94 -11.66
CA VAL A 133 8.40 10.79 -10.94
C VAL A 133 8.56 9.63 -9.95
N GLU A 134 8.69 9.93 -8.67
CA GLU A 134 8.85 8.91 -7.63
C GLU A 134 7.56 8.76 -6.83
N ARG A 135 7.07 7.53 -6.66
CA ARG A 135 5.96 7.25 -5.76
C ARG A 135 6.42 6.96 -4.35
N GLU A 136 5.65 7.45 -3.37
CA GLU A 136 5.78 7.11 -1.94
C GLU A 136 7.23 7.22 -1.40
N SER A 137 8.06 8.07 -2.01
CA SER A 137 9.51 8.06 -1.78
C SER A 137 9.96 8.86 -0.56
N GLN A 138 9.07 9.69 0.00
CA GLN A 138 9.38 10.55 1.14
C GLN A 138 8.37 10.41 2.27
N ARG A 139 8.90 10.43 3.49
CA ARG A 139 8.13 10.35 4.72
C ARG A 139 8.24 11.67 5.47
N PHE A 140 7.10 12.22 5.85
CA PHE A 140 6.99 13.43 6.63
C PHE A 140 6.27 13.15 7.95
N MET A 141 6.77 13.74 9.03
CA MET A 141 6.13 13.66 10.35
C MET A 141 5.35 14.96 10.60
N ASN A 142 4.04 14.84 10.79
CA ASN A 142 3.20 15.92 11.29
C ASN A 142 3.16 15.86 12.82
N ASN A 143 4.10 16.56 13.47
CA ASN A 143 4.22 16.58 14.93
C ASN A 143 2.97 17.13 15.66
N ARG A 144 2.15 17.94 14.99
CA ARG A 144 0.93 18.52 15.59
C ARG A 144 -0.12 17.44 15.89
N TYR A 145 -0.17 16.40 15.09
CA TYR A 145 -1.17 15.33 15.20
C TYR A 145 -0.53 13.94 15.42
N GLU A 146 0.79 13.87 15.57
CA GLU A 146 1.56 12.63 15.66
C GLU A 146 1.28 11.66 14.49
N GLU A 147 1.04 12.23 13.30
CA GLU A 147 0.73 11.48 12.09
C GLU A 147 1.92 11.45 11.14
N VAL A 148 2.14 10.29 10.52
CA VAL A 148 3.10 10.15 9.42
C VAL A 148 2.37 10.26 8.09
N TYR A 149 2.87 11.12 7.20
CA TYR A 149 2.39 11.26 5.85
C TYR A 149 3.45 10.86 4.84
N ILE A 150 3.01 10.12 3.83
CA ILE A 150 3.78 9.76 2.64
C ILE A 150 2.93 10.26 1.49
N PRO A 151 3.41 11.21 0.67
CA PRO A 151 2.65 11.66 -0.47
C PRO A 151 2.69 10.63 -1.59
N ASP A 152 1.67 10.63 -2.43
CA ASP A 152 1.58 9.73 -3.57
C ASP A 152 2.74 9.91 -4.55
N TRP A 153 3.10 11.16 -4.88
CA TRP A 153 4.25 11.46 -5.74
C TRP A 153 5.14 12.59 -5.18
N VAL A 154 6.45 12.40 -5.33
CA VAL A 154 7.45 13.45 -5.19
C VAL A 154 8.20 13.61 -6.51
N ILE A 155 8.24 14.83 -7.02
CA ILE A 155 8.77 15.12 -8.35
C ILE A 155 9.82 16.21 -8.27
N TYR A 156 10.96 15.98 -8.92
CA TYR A 156 12.08 16.92 -8.97
C TYR A 156 12.23 17.43 -10.40
N GLN A 157 12.04 18.73 -10.59
CA GLN A 157 12.17 19.35 -11.91
C GLN A 157 12.75 20.76 -11.76
N ASN A 158 13.81 21.06 -12.50
CA ASN A 158 14.43 22.40 -12.54
C ASN A 158 14.77 22.97 -11.16
N HIS A 159 15.42 22.18 -10.30
CA HIS A 159 15.78 22.56 -8.93
C HIS A 159 14.57 22.87 -8.02
N ARG A 160 13.35 22.52 -8.45
CA ARG A 160 12.13 22.60 -7.64
C ARG A 160 11.68 21.20 -7.26
N LYS A 161 11.08 21.10 -6.08
CA LYS A 161 10.46 19.88 -5.57
C LYS A 161 8.95 20.07 -5.53
N PHE A 162 8.23 19.08 -6.00
CA PHE A 162 6.78 19.05 -5.99
C PHE A 162 6.31 17.86 -5.16
N VAL A 163 5.31 18.11 -4.31
CA VAL A 163 4.53 17.06 -3.65
C VAL A 163 3.17 17.03 -4.33
N ILE A 164 2.78 15.87 -4.84
CA ILE A 164 1.47 15.66 -5.44
C ILE A 164 0.75 14.57 -4.65
N GLU A 165 -0.50 14.84 -4.29
CA GLU A 165 -1.37 13.91 -3.55
C GLU A 165 -2.73 13.84 -4.26
N TYR A 166 -3.24 12.62 -4.48
CA TYR A 166 -4.58 12.38 -5.01
C TYR A 166 -5.55 12.01 -3.88
N PHE A 167 -6.54 12.86 -3.65
CA PHE A 167 -7.52 12.67 -2.60
C PHE A 167 -8.79 11.95 -3.09
N GLY A 168 -8.64 10.74 -3.64
CA GLY A 168 -9.72 10.02 -4.35
C GLY A 168 -11.03 9.76 -3.56
N LEU A 169 -10.97 9.81 -2.23
CA LEU A 169 -12.14 9.63 -1.35
C LEU A 169 -12.65 10.95 -0.71
N TYR A 170 -12.07 12.09 -1.09
CA TYR A 170 -12.46 13.38 -0.52
C TYR A 170 -13.94 13.68 -0.79
N GLY A 171 -14.65 14.14 0.24
CA GLY A 171 -16.09 14.40 0.15
C GLY A 171 -16.97 13.14 0.16
N SER A 172 -16.39 11.93 0.26
CA SER A 172 -17.17 10.70 0.33
C SER A 172 -17.97 10.61 1.63
N ILE A 173 -19.29 10.49 1.51
CA ILE A 173 -20.21 10.31 2.65
C ILE A 173 -19.89 9.01 3.42
N ARG A 174 -19.27 8.03 2.75
CA ARG A 174 -18.96 6.70 3.30
C ARG A 174 -17.85 6.73 4.35
N TYR A 175 -16.99 7.76 4.34
CA TYR A 175 -15.81 7.84 5.21
C TYR A 175 -15.57 9.27 5.71
N LYS A 176 -16.44 9.78 6.59
CA LYS A 176 -16.32 11.15 7.12
C LYS A 176 -14.94 11.47 7.73
N ALA A 177 -14.35 10.53 8.47
CA ALA A 177 -13.02 10.69 9.06
C ALA A 177 -11.89 10.84 8.02
N TYR A 178 -12.10 10.41 6.77
CA TYR A 178 -11.12 10.59 5.70
C TYR A 178 -10.97 12.08 5.34
N THR A 179 -12.07 12.83 5.25
CA THR A 179 -12.05 14.26 4.90
C THR A 179 -11.21 15.04 5.90
N GLU A 180 -11.41 14.83 7.21
CA GLU A 180 -10.63 15.52 8.24
C GLU A 180 -9.13 15.23 8.13
N LYS A 181 -8.75 13.98 7.82
CA LYS A 181 -7.34 13.61 7.62
C LYS A 181 -6.78 14.20 6.32
N ALA A 182 -7.59 14.23 5.26
CA ALA A 182 -7.22 14.87 4.00
C ALA A 182 -6.97 16.37 4.19
N ASP A 183 -7.82 17.07 4.96
CA ASP A 183 -7.63 18.49 5.30
C ASP A 183 -6.31 18.72 6.02
N ARG A 184 -5.99 17.90 7.02
CA ARG A 184 -4.70 17.97 7.74
C ARG A 184 -3.52 17.71 6.82
N LYS A 185 -3.61 16.74 5.91
CA LYS A 185 -2.59 16.48 4.88
C LYS A 185 -2.39 17.68 3.96
N MET A 186 -3.48 18.29 3.47
CA MET A 186 -3.43 19.47 2.61
C MET A 186 -2.76 20.65 3.32
N GLU A 187 -3.19 20.98 4.54
CA GLU A 187 -2.58 22.04 5.37
C GLU A 187 -1.08 21.77 5.57
N PHE A 188 -0.74 20.52 5.93
CA PHE A 188 0.64 20.13 6.19
C PHE A 188 1.52 20.24 4.94
N PHE A 189 1.15 19.61 3.83
CA PHE A 189 1.96 19.64 2.61
C PHE A 189 2.07 21.04 2.03
N GLN A 190 1.03 21.86 2.15
CA GLN A 190 1.08 23.27 1.74
C GLN A 190 2.06 24.10 2.59
N SER A 191 2.30 23.71 3.85
CA SER A 191 3.23 24.40 4.74
C SER A 191 4.71 24.08 4.49
N LEU A 192 5.01 23.03 3.71
CA LEU A 192 6.37 22.60 3.41
C LEU A 192 7.09 23.63 2.51
N LYS A 193 8.01 24.41 3.09
CA LYS A 193 8.69 25.52 2.39
C LYS A 193 9.51 25.09 1.17
N ASP A 194 10.09 23.90 1.22
CA ASP A 194 10.97 23.37 0.16
C ASP A 194 10.20 22.75 -1.01
N TYR A 195 8.87 22.65 -0.89
CA TYR A 195 8.02 21.94 -1.84
C TYR A 195 6.90 22.84 -2.37
N LYS A 196 6.49 22.58 -3.61
CA LYS A 196 5.23 23.07 -4.15
C LYS A 196 4.21 21.95 -4.08
N PHE A 197 3.15 22.18 -3.30
CA PHE A 197 2.08 21.21 -3.14
C PHE A 197 1.03 21.32 -4.25
N ILE A 198 0.60 20.17 -4.77
CA ILE A 198 -0.47 19.99 -5.74
C ILE A 198 -1.44 18.94 -5.19
N ALA A 199 -2.63 19.38 -4.80
CA ALA A 199 -3.74 18.49 -4.49
C ALA A 199 -4.49 18.16 -5.78
N ILE A 200 -4.68 16.88 -6.08
CA ILE A 200 -5.58 16.40 -7.12
C ILE A 200 -6.84 15.89 -6.43
N MET A 201 -7.96 16.53 -6.70
CA MET A 201 -9.27 16.15 -6.14
C MET A 201 -9.97 15.16 -7.08
N PRO A 202 -10.97 14.39 -6.61
CA PRO A 202 -11.71 13.46 -7.45
C PRO A 202 -12.29 14.12 -8.72
N ASP A 203 -12.78 15.35 -8.59
CA ASP A 203 -13.38 16.12 -9.69
C ASP A 203 -12.36 16.71 -10.67
N ASP A 204 -11.07 16.69 -10.33
CA ASP A 204 -10.01 17.05 -11.26
C ASP A 204 -9.74 15.94 -12.28
N PHE A 205 -10.15 14.70 -11.98
CA PHE A 205 -9.90 13.52 -12.79
C PHE A 205 -11.18 12.90 -13.38
N ARG A 206 -12.14 12.47 -12.55
CA ARG A 206 -13.23 11.54 -12.95
C ARG A 206 -14.12 12.00 -14.10
N GLU A 207 -14.33 13.31 -14.27
CA GLU A 207 -15.23 13.85 -15.31
C GLU A 207 -14.51 14.55 -16.47
N LYS A 208 -13.22 14.86 -16.31
CA LYS A 208 -12.50 15.78 -17.21
C LYS A 208 -11.20 15.18 -17.76
N GLY A 209 -10.94 13.90 -17.48
CA GLY A 209 -9.68 13.25 -17.80
C GLY A 209 -8.53 13.99 -17.13
N PHE A 210 -7.47 14.28 -17.88
CA PHE A 210 -6.27 14.93 -17.34
C PHE A 210 -6.28 16.45 -17.50
N ARG A 211 -7.30 17.06 -18.13
CA ARG A 211 -7.30 18.50 -18.46
C ARG A 211 -7.15 19.42 -17.25
N ARG A 212 -7.84 19.12 -16.15
CA ARG A 212 -7.74 19.93 -14.91
C ARG A 212 -6.41 19.68 -14.21
N ILE A 213 -5.94 18.43 -14.18
CA ILE A 213 -4.60 18.07 -13.69
C ILE A 213 -3.54 18.86 -14.45
N VAL A 214 -3.54 18.84 -15.78
CA VAL A 214 -2.66 19.65 -16.65
C VAL A 214 -2.66 21.12 -16.24
N SER A 215 -3.85 21.70 -16.06
CA SER A 215 -4.00 23.10 -15.66
C SER A 215 -3.39 23.37 -14.28
N LEU A 216 -3.58 22.46 -13.31
CA LEU A 216 -3.00 22.52 -11.98
C LEU A 216 -1.47 22.44 -12.02
N LEU A 217 -0.91 21.47 -12.75
CA LEU A 217 0.55 21.29 -12.89
C LEU A 217 1.20 22.55 -13.50
N ILE A 218 0.66 23.08 -14.60
CA ILE A 218 1.16 24.31 -15.24
C ILE A 218 1.04 25.50 -14.30
N SER A 219 -0.07 25.65 -13.56
CA SER A 219 -0.27 26.76 -12.63
C SER A 219 0.76 26.79 -11.49
N LYS A 220 1.32 25.62 -11.12
CA LYS A 220 2.42 25.52 -10.14
C LYS A 220 3.81 25.65 -10.78
N GLY A 221 3.87 25.85 -12.10
CA GLY A 221 5.10 26.05 -12.86
C GLY A 221 5.84 24.75 -13.19
N MET A 222 5.14 23.62 -13.27
CA MET A 222 5.71 22.38 -13.82
C MET A 222 5.76 22.45 -15.34
N TRP A 223 6.81 21.87 -15.91
CA TRP A 223 6.97 21.72 -17.35
C TRP A 223 6.45 20.36 -17.77
N ILE A 224 5.45 20.38 -18.66
CA ILE A 224 4.80 19.18 -19.17
C ILE A 224 4.74 19.23 -20.69
N ASN A 225 4.87 18.07 -21.32
CA ASN A 225 4.61 17.84 -22.74
C ASN A 225 3.28 17.09 -22.86
N VAL A 226 2.23 17.79 -23.28
CA VAL A 226 0.90 17.19 -23.48
C VAL A 226 0.34 17.67 -24.80
N HIS A 227 -0.07 16.74 -25.65
CA HIS A 227 -0.91 17.02 -26.81
C HIS A 227 -2.39 17.09 -26.38
N ARG A 228 -3.23 17.77 -27.17
CA ARG A 228 -4.68 17.88 -26.86
C ARG A 228 -5.39 16.52 -26.74
N SER A 229 -4.86 15.48 -27.39
CA SER A 229 -5.33 14.09 -27.30
C SER A 229 -5.14 13.48 -25.92
N ASP A 230 -4.12 13.91 -25.18
CA ASP A 230 -3.68 13.25 -23.94
C ASP A 230 -4.47 13.77 -22.72
N CYS A 231 -5.43 14.66 -22.95
CA CYS A 231 -6.25 15.29 -21.93
C CYS A 231 -7.60 14.59 -21.69
N TYR A 232 -7.96 13.59 -22.51
CA TYR A 232 -9.27 12.91 -22.52
C TYR A 232 -9.14 11.41 -22.31
#